data_AF-A0A961NUK9-F1
#
_entry.id   AF-A0A961NUK9-F1
#
_cell.length_a   1.000
_cell.length_b   1.000
_cell.length_c   1.000
_cell.angle_alpha   90.00
_cell.angle_beta   90.00
_cell.angle_gamma   90.00
#
_symmetry.space_group_name_H-M   'P 1'
#
loop_
_entity.id
_entity.type
_entity.pdbx_description
1 polymer ?
#
loop_
_entity_poly.entity_id
_entity_poly.type
_entity_poly.pdbx_seq_one_letter_code
_entity_poly.pdbx_strand_id
1 'polypeptide(L)'
;PLSALMLPDTRAAGLVALAAGLAQLLRQSRWGFGYAITRPILAALHVSAALVGGGLVLTGLVPFTGLSEVAALHLLAIGGVAGMTLAVMSRATLGHTGRPLVAPLPVAFAYALLPVAALLRWLGSELSGAVYFPAILAAGLLWILAFGLYAGALLPAFLEPRVDR
;
A
#
# COMPACT_ATOMS: atom_id res chain seq x y z
N PRO A 1 8.91 -13.22 -0.60
CA PRO A 1 10.26 -13.00 -0.01
C PRO A 1 11.23 -14.02 -0.64
N LEU A 2 12.55 -13.75 -0.70
CA LEU A 2 13.53 -14.69 -1.28
C LEU A 2 13.46 -16.08 -0.60
N SER A 3 13.19 -16.10 0.69
CA SER A 3 12.96 -17.32 1.47
C SER A 3 11.81 -18.17 0.93
N ALA A 4 10.71 -17.57 0.47
CA ALA A 4 9.59 -18.30 -0.13
C ALA A 4 9.93 -18.86 -1.52
N LEU A 5 10.90 -18.26 -2.22
CA LEU A 5 11.38 -18.76 -3.51
C LEU A 5 12.34 -19.95 -3.34
N MET A 6 13.17 -19.91 -2.30
CA MET A 6 14.15 -20.95 -1.99
C MET A 6 13.58 -22.11 -1.17
N LEU A 7 12.57 -21.83 -0.34
CA LEU A 7 11.93 -22.79 0.57
C LEU A 7 10.40 -22.62 0.52
N PRO A 8 9.76 -22.89 -0.64
CA PRO A 8 8.32 -22.73 -0.82
C PRO A 8 7.55 -23.56 0.21
N ASP A 9 6.48 -22.99 0.73
CA ASP A 9 5.53 -23.63 1.67
C ASP A 9 6.12 -24.16 2.98
N THR A 10 7.31 -23.68 3.37
CA THR A 10 7.94 -24.09 4.62
C THR A 10 7.58 -23.17 5.79
N ARG A 11 7.45 -23.76 6.99
CA ARG A 11 7.36 -23.00 8.25
C ARG A 11 8.56 -22.08 8.46
N ALA A 12 9.74 -22.46 7.98
CA ALA A 12 10.95 -21.64 8.06
C ALA A 12 10.81 -20.34 7.24
N ALA A 13 10.31 -20.42 6.00
CA ALA A 13 10.02 -19.23 5.20
C ALA A 13 8.97 -18.33 5.88
N GLY A 14 7.96 -18.94 6.51
CA GLY A 14 6.96 -18.24 7.31
C GLY A 14 7.56 -17.46 8.49
N LEU A 15 8.42 -18.09 9.29
CA LEU A 15 9.11 -17.43 10.41
C LEU A 15 9.97 -16.26 9.95
N VAL A 16 10.68 -16.40 8.82
CA VAL A 16 11.48 -15.30 8.25
C VAL A 16 10.59 -14.13 7.82
N ALA A 17 9.46 -14.39 7.16
CA ALA A 17 8.51 -13.35 6.77
C ALA A 17 7.90 -12.66 8.00
N LEU A 18 7.51 -13.43 9.02
CA LEU A 18 6.98 -12.93 10.28
C LEU A 18 7.99 -12.02 10.99
N ALA A 19 9.24 -12.48 11.14
CA ALA A 19 10.31 -11.71 11.74
C ALA A 19 10.60 -10.41 10.97
N ALA A 20 10.64 -10.47 9.63
CA ALA A 20 10.83 -9.29 8.79
C ALA A 20 9.68 -8.28 8.93
N GLY A 21 8.44 -8.76 8.96
CA GLY A 21 7.25 -7.91 9.16
C GLY A 21 7.25 -7.22 10.51
N LEU A 22 7.52 -7.97 11.59
CA LEU A 22 7.63 -7.41 12.95
C LEU A 22 8.78 -6.42 13.06
N ALA A 23 9.96 -6.73 12.52
CA ALA A 23 11.10 -5.82 12.51
C ALA A 23 10.79 -4.52 11.77
N GLN A 24 10.09 -4.58 10.64
CA GLN A 24 9.66 -3.40 9.89
C GLN A 24 8.69 -2.53 10.71
N LEU A 25 7.69 -3.13 11.36
CA LEU A 25 6.73 -2.40 12.21
C LEU A 25 7.42 -1.78 13.44
N LEU A 26 8.32 -2.51 14.09
CA LEU A 26 9.11 -2.02 15.23
C LEU A 26 10.05 -0.89 14.85
N ARG A 27 10.70 -0.98 13.69
CA ARG A 27 11.53 0.11 13.15
C ARG A 27 10.67 1.34 12.89
N GLN A 28 9.50 1.15 12.28
CA GLN A 28 8.62 2.25 11.91
C GLN A 28 7.98 2.94 13.12
N SER A 29 7.69 2.23 14.22
CA SER A 29 7.10 2.84 15.42
C SER A 29 7.98 3.94 16.04
N ARG A 30 9.29 3.92 15.73
CA ARG A 30 10.27 4.92 16.16
C ARG A 30 10.36 6.13 15.23
N TRP A 31 9.65 6.14 14.11
CA TRP A 31 9.69 7.21 13.11
C TRP A 31 8.45 8.09 13.18
N GLY A 32 8.62 9.28 13.78
CA GLY A 32 7.94 10.54 13.42
C GLY A 32 6.45 10.54 13.07
N PHE A 33 5.64 9.59 13.58
CA PHE A 33 4.27 9.37 13.10
C PHE A 33 3.39 10.63 13.21
N GLY A 34 3.48 11.35 14.33
CA GLY A 34 2.71 12.59 14.53
C GLY A 34 3.06 13.71 13.54
N TYR A 35 4.31 13.78 13.08
CA TYR A 35 4.73 14.73 12.05
C TYR A 35 4.29 14.29 10.65
N ALA A 36 4.28 12.98 10.39
CA ALA A 36 3.93 12.42 9.09
C ALA A 36 2.43 12.53 8.79
N ILE A 37 1.57 12.30 9.79
CA ILE A 37 0.12 12.23 9.57
C ILE A 37 -0.50 13.57 9.15
N THR A 38 0.17 14.70 9.45
CA THR A 38 -0.29 16.04 9.01
C THR A 38 0.05 16.36 7.56
N ARG A 39 0.81 15.49 6.87
CA ARG A 39 1.27 15.67 5.49
C ARG A 39 0.86 14.47 4.63
N PRO A 40 -0.11 14.61 3.71
CA PRO A 40 -0.69 13.48 3.00
C PRO A 40 0.32 12.54 2.33
N ILE A 41 1.36 13.08 1.68
CA ILE A 41 2.41 12.29 1.04
C ILE A 41 3.16 11.42 2.06
N LEU A 42 3.56 12.01 3.20
CA LEU A 42 4.28 11.28 4.24
C LEU A 42 3.36 10.29 4.96
N ALA A 43 2.12 10.69 5.24
CA ALA A 43 1.12 9.81 5.81
C ALA A 43 0.93 8.54 4.96
N ALA A 44 0.82 8.70 3.64
CA ALA A 44 0.70 7.59 2.70
C ALA A 44 1.92 6.66 2.75
N LEU A 45 3.14 7.20 2.76
CA LEU A 45 4.37 6.41 2.88
C LEU A 45 4.41 5.63 4.21
N HIS A 46 4.00 6.24 5.32
CA HIS A 46 3.92 5.57 6.62
C HIS A 46 2.89 4.45 6.63
N VAL A 47 1.69 4.71 6.13
CA VAL A 47 0.63 3.69 6.05
C VAL A 47 1.05 2.53 5.16
N SER A 48 1.61 2.81 3.98
CA SER A 48 2.11 1.76 3.08
C SER A 48 3.28 0.98 3.67
N ALA A 49 4.22 1.65 4.34
CA ALA A 49 5.31 0.96 5.05
C ALA A 49 4.79 0.05 6.19
N ALA A 50 3.72 0.46 6.88
CA ALA A 50 3.03 -0.37 7.87
C ALA A 50 2.35 -1.57 7.20
N LEU A 51 1.70 -1.36 6.06
CA LEU A 51 1.03 -2.43 5.30
C LEU A 51 2.02 -3.42 4.68
N VAL A 52 3.24 -3.01 4.32
CA VAL A 52 4.33 -3.94 4.00
C VAL A 52 4.65 -4.82 5.20
N GLY A 53 4.83 -4.22 6.38
CA GLY A 53 5.08 -4.97 7.61
C GLY A 53 3.94 -5.92 7.97
N GLY A 54 2.69 -5.44 7.93
CA GLY A 54 1.49 -6.21 8.20
C GLY A 54 1.27 -7.33 7.18
N GLY A 55 1.48 -7.07 5.89
CA GLY A 55 1.42 -8.07 4.83
C GLY A 55 2.45 -9.19 5.05
N LEU A 56 3.69 -8.84 5.41
CA LEU A 56 4.73 -9.83 5.75
C LEU A 56 4.40 -10.65 7.01
N VAL A 57 3.81 -10.02 8.03
CA VAL A 57 3.30 -10.73 9.21
C VAL A 57 2.23 -11.74 8.81
N LEU A 58 1.24 -11.33 8.00
CA LEU A 58 0.19 -12.24 7.53
C LEU A 58 0.76 -13.37 6.67
N THR A 59 1.66 -13.09 5.73
CA THR A 59 2.37 -14.11 4.94
C THR A 59 3.12 -15.09 5.85
N GLY A 60 3.73 -14.59 6.92
CA GLY A 60 4.44 -15.43 7.88
C GLY A 60 3.53 -16.34 8.71
N LEU A 61 2.27 -15.96 8.89
CA LEU A 61 1.27 -16.73 9.65
C LEU A 61 0.59 -17.83 8.83
N VAL A 62 0.51 -17.69 7.50
CA VAL A 62 -0.11 -18.66 6.57
C VAL A 62 0.22 -20.14 6.91
N PRO A 63 1.50 -20.57 7.04
CA PRO A 63 1.82 -21.98 7.29
C PRO A 63 1.48 -22.48 8.71
N PHE A 64 0.97 -21.61 9.58
CA PHE A 64 0.59 -21.93 10.96
C PHE A 64 -0.91 -21.81 11.22
N THR A 65 -1.63 -21.00 10.45
CA THR A 65 -3.03 -20.63 10.74
C THR A 65 -4.02 -21.00 9.64
N GLY A 66 -3.54 -21.40 8.46
CA GLY A 66 -4.40 -21.67 7.31
C GLY A 66 -5.02 -20.41 6.67
N LEU A 67 -4.53 -19.22 7.02
CA LEU A 67 -4.89 -17.97 6.35
C LEU A 67 -4.60 -18.07 4.85
N SER A 68 -5.37 -17.33 4.05
CA SER A 68 -5.18 -17.28 2.61
C SER A 68 -3.87 -16.57 2.25
N GLU A 69 -2.97 -17.31 1.59
CA GLU A 69 -1.75 -16.72 1.02
C GLU A 69 -2.08 -15.58 0.06
N VAL A 70 -3.09 -15.79 -0.79
CA VAL A 70 -3.55 -14.78 -1.75
C VAL A 70 -4.02 -13.53 -1.03
N ALA A 71 -4.74 -13.64 0.08
CA ALA A 71 -5.16 -12.46 0.84
C ALA A 71 -3.96 -11.69 1.40
N ALA A 72 -3.01 -12.38 2.03
CA ALA A 72 -1.79 -11.77 2.57
C ALA A 72 -0.98 -11.05 1.48
N LEU A 73 -0.85 -11.66 0.30
CA LEU A 73 -0.20 -11.07 -0.87
C LEU A 73 -0.89 -9.78 -1.33
N HIS A 74 -2.22 -9.73 -1.36
CA HIS A 74 -2.93 -8.52 -1.79
C HIS A 74 -2.80 -7.37 -0.78
N LEU A 75 -2.75 -7.66 0.52
CA LEU A 75 -2.50 -6.61 1.51
C LEU A 75 -1.11 -5.99 1.29
N LEU A 76 -0.11 -6.82 1.01
CA LEU A 76 1.26 -6.37 0.71
C LEU A 76 1.34 -5.62 -0.63
N ALA A 77 0.75 -6.16 -1.69
CA ALA A 77 0.85 -5.61 -3.04
C ALA A 77 0.04 -4.32 -3.21
N ILE A 78 -1.23 -4.30 -2.77
CA ILE A 78 -2.09 -3.12 -2.90
C ILE A 78 -1.74 -2.07 -1.85
N GLY A 79 -1.79 -2.45 -0.58
CA GLY A 79 -1.59 -1.51 0.52
C GLY A 79 -0.15 -1.04 0.65
N GLY A 80 0.78 -1.98 0.57
CA GLY A 80 2.21 -1.73 0.68
C GLY A 80 2.79 -1.15 -0.61
N VAL A 81 2.93 -1.98 -1.65
CA VAL A 81 3.68 -1.62 -2.85
C VAL A 81 2.97 -0.54 -3.67
N ALA A 82 1.70 -0.72 -4.03
CA ALA A 82 0.98 0.26 -4.84
C ALA A 82 0.77 1.58 -4.10
N GLY A 83 0.43 1.54 -2.80
CA GLY A 83 0.31 2.75 -1.98
C GLY A 83 1.62 3.53 -1.86
N MET A 84 2.75 2.85 -1.61
CA MET A 84 4.08 3.45 -1.59
C MET A 84 4.41 4.07 -2.95
N THR A 85 4.12 3.34 -4.02
CA THR A 85 4.39 3.76 -5.40
C THR A 85 3.61 5.02 -5.74
N LEU A 86 2.31 5.08 -5.41
CA LEU A 86 1.47 6.26 -5.63
C LEU A 86 2.03 7.49 -4.89
N ALA A 87 2.46 7.33 -3.64
CA ALA A 87 3.04 8.40 -2.85
C ALA A 87 4.40 8.88 -3.41
N VAL A 88 5.26 7.96 -3.85
CA VAL A 88 6.55 8.29 -4.49
C VAL A 88 6.32 8.98 -5.84
N MET A 89 5.45 8.43 -6.69
CA MET A 89 5.13 8.98 -8.01
C MET A 89 4.60 10.41 -7.89
N SER A 90 3.60 10.65 -7.04
CA SER A 90 3.05 11.99 -6.82
C SER A 90 4.09 12.99 -6.30
N ARG A 91 4.93 12.60 -5.34
CA ARG A 91 6.04 13.45 -4.87
C ARG A 91 7.04 13.76 -5.98
N ALA A 92 7.43 12.74 -6.75
CA ALA A 92 8.40 12.87 -7.83
C ALA A 92 7.85 13.77 -8.94
N THR A 93 6.60 13.57 -9.35
CA THR A 93 5.89 14.42 -10.32
C THR A 93 5.90 15.88 -9.88
N LEU A 94 5.50 16.18 -8.64
CA LEU A 94 5.50 17.56 -8.14
C LEU A 94 6.93 18.14 -8.10
N GLY A 95 7.90 17.39 -7.56
CA GLY A 95 9.27 17.86 -7.40
C GLY A 95 10.03 18.07 -8.71
N HIS A 96 9.91 17.15 -9.68
CA HIS A 96 10.61 17.25 -10.96
C HIS A 96 9.99 18.29 -11.89
N THR A 97 8.71 18.62 -11.69
CA THR A 97 8.02 19.64 -12.49
C THR A 97 8.02 21.02 -11.85
N GLY A 98 8.77 21.22 -10.76
CA GLY A 98 8.93 22.52 -10.09
C GLY A 98 7.73 22.97 -9.25
N ARG A 99 6.69 22.14 -9.15
CA ARG A 99 5.46 22.44 -8.41
C ARG A 99 5.67 22.27 -6.89
N PRO A 100 4.87 22.96 -6.04
CA PRO A 100 4.93 22.76 -4.59
C PRO A 100 4.73 21.29 -4.20
N LEU A 101 5.50 20.80 -3.23
CA LEU A 101 5.40 19.42 -2.70
C LEU A 101 4.19 19.26 -1.76
N VAL A 102 3.03 19.69 -2.22
CA VAL A 102 1.74 19.59 -1.52
C VAL A 102 0.82 18.76 -2.40
N ALA A 103 0.39 17.61 -1.90
CA ALA A 103 -0.56 16.78 -2.63
C ALA A 103 -1.89 17.54 -2.78
N PRO A 104 -2.41 17.70 -4.00
CA PRO A 104 -3.75 18.26 -4.18
C PRO A 104 -4.78 17.31 -3.56
N LEU A 105 -5.93 17.87 -3.17
CA LEU A 105 -6.95 17.13 -2.43
C LEU A 105 -7.39 15.79 -3.09
N PRO A 106 -7.57 15.68 -4.42
CA PRO A 106 -7.86 14.40 -5.06
C PRO A 106 -6.78 13.34 -4.85
N VAL A 107 -5.50 13.73 -4.88
CA VAL A 107 -4.38 12.83 -4.63
C VAL A 107 -4.33 12.40 -3.16
N ALA A 108 -4.65 13.31 -2.23
CA ALA A 108 -4.76 12.97 -0.81
C ALA A 108 -5.87 11.92 -0.55
N PHE A 109 -7.02 12.05 -1.22
CA PHE A 109 -8.05 11.01 -1.19
C PHE A 109 -7.56 9.70 -1.80
N ALA A 110 -6.87 9.75 -2.94
CA ALA A 110 -6.31 8.55 -3.59
C ALA A 110 -5.40 7.74 -2.64
N TYR A 111 -4.59 8.40 -1.80
CA TYR A 111 -3.78 7.73 -0.79
C TYR A 111 -4.62 6.94 0.23
N ALA A 112 -5.77 7.47 0.65
CA ALA A 112 -6.65 6.82 1.61
C ALA A 112 -7.42 5.64 1.00
N LEU A 113 -7.71 5.69 -0.31
CA LEU A 113 -8.46 4.64 -0.99
C LEU A 113 -7.68 3.31 -1.10
N LEU A 114 -6.36 3.34 -1.28
CA LEU A 114 -5.57 2.12 -1.48
C LEU A 114 -5.52 1.19 -0.25
N PRO A 115 -5.31 1.68 0.99
CA PRO A 115 -5.46 0.86 2.20
C PRO A 115 -6.84 0.23 2.34
N VAL A 116 -7.90 0.97 2.00
CA VAL A 116 -9.28 0.46 2.03
C VAL A 116 -9.49 -0.61 0.97
N ALA A 117 -9.01 -0.39 -0.25
CA ALA A 117 -9.04 -1.38 -1.33
C ALA A 117 -8.29 -2.67 -0.94
N ALA A 118 -7.12 -2.53 -0.31
CA ALA A 118 -6.33 -3.65 0.18
C ALA A 118 -7.07 -4.45 1.26
N LEU A 119 -7.70 -3.75 2.22
CA LEU A 119 -8.48 -4.38 3.29
C LEU A 119 -9.70 -5.12 2.75
N LEU A 120 -10.48 -4.51 1.83
CA LEU A 120 -11.62 -5.17 1.20
C LEU A 120 -11.16 -6.38 0.39
N ARG A 121 -10.05 -6.27 -0.34
CA ARG A 121 -9.49 -7.38 -1.11
C ARG A 121 -9.04 -8.54 -0.22
N TRP A 122 -8.43 -8.23 0.94
CA TRP A 122 -8.04 -9.20 1.96
C TRP A 122 -9.27 -9.89 2.58
N LEU A 123 -10.24 -9.10 3.08
CA LEU A 123 -11.49 -9.60 3.66
C LEU A 123 -12.27 -10.49 2.70
N GLY A 124 -12.38 -10.09 1.43
CA GLY A 124 -13.05 -10.89 0.40
C GLY A 124 -12.43 -12.27 0.24
N SER A 125 -11.09 -12.35 0.26
CA SER A 125 -10.37 -13.62 0.15
C SER A 125 -10.45 -14.49 1.41
N GLU A 126 -10.45 -13.90 2.61
CA GLU A 126 -10.49 -14.65 3.87
C GLU A 126 -11.89 -15.11 4.26
N LEU A 127 -12.90 -14.24 4.14
CA LEU A 127 -14.26 -14.58 4.58
C LEU A 127 -15.00 -15.47 3.58
N SER A 128 -14.65 -15.38 2.29
CA SER A 128 -15.24 -16.17 1.19
C SER A 128 -16.78 -16.06 1.11
N GLY A 129 -17.42 -16.90 0.27
CA GLY A 129 -18.89 -16.95 0.15
C GLY A 129 -19.53 -15.69 -0.41
N ALA A 130 -20.65 -15.26 0.19
CA ALA A 130 -21.45 -14.14 -0.31
C ALA A 130 -20.72 -12.78 -0.28
N VAL A 131 -19.67 -12.65 0.55
CA VAL A 131 -18.89 -11.40 0.70
C VAL A 131 -17.82 -11.27 -0.39
N TYR A 132 -17.36 -12.40 -0.98
CA TYR A 132 -16.23 -12.43 -1.91
C TYR A 132 -16.42 -11.47 -3.10
N PHE A 133 -17.50 -11.65 -3.86
CA PHE A 133 -17.74 -10.87 -5.08
C PHE A 133 -17.93 -9.37 -4.81
N PRO A 134 -18.81 -8.95 -3.87
CA PRO A 134 -18.96 -7.54 -3.54
C PRO A 134 -17.66 -6.89 -3.07
N ALA A 135 -16.88 -7.58 -2.22
CA ALA A 135 -15.63 -7.03 -1.68
C ALA A 135 -14.56 -6.84 -2.77
N ILE A 136 -14.44 -7.78 -3.72
CA ILE A 136 -13.48 -7.67 -4.81
C ILE A 136 -13.87 -6.58 -5.81
N LEU A 137 -15.15 -6.48 -6.16
CA LEU A 137 -15.64 -5.41 -7.04
C LEU A 137 -15.44 -4.04 -6.41
N ALA A 138 -15.75 -3.89 -5.12
CA ALA A 138 -15.50 -2.67 -4.38
C ALA A 138 -13.99 -2.34 -4.33
N ALA A 139 -13.13 -3.32 -4.04
CA ALA A 139 -11.67 -3.12 -4.06
C ALA A 139 -11.16 -2.66 -5.44
N GLY A 140 -11.66 -3.27 -6.53
CA GLY A 140 -11.33 -2.87 -7.90
C GLY A 140 -11.79 -1.46 -8.24
N LEU A 141 -13.00 -1.07 -7.82
CA LEU A 141 -13.51 0.29 -8.00
C LEU A 141 -12.66 1.31 -7.25
N LEU A 142 -12.31 1.04 -6.00
CA LEU A 142 -11.46 1.92 -5.19
C LEU A 142 -10.05 2.06 -5.79
N TRP A 143 -9.50 0.98 -6.36
CA TRP A 143 -8.24 1.00 -7.09
C TRP A 143 -8.31 1.93 -8.31
N ILE A 144 -9.31 1.73 -9.18
CA ILE A 144 -9.51 2.55 -10.37
C ILE A 144 -9.69 4.02 -9.98
N LEU A 145 -10.49 4.29 -8.95
CA LEU A 145 -10.73 5.64 -8.46
C LEU A 145 -9.45 6.28 -7.92
N ALA A 146 -8.64 5.56 -7.14
CA ALA A 146 -7.38 6.08 -6.60
C ALA A 146 -6.42 6.53 -7.72
N PHE A 147 -6.19 5.66 -8.71
CA PHE A 147 -5.30 5.97 -9.82
C PHE A 147 -5.90 7.01 -10.79
N GLY A 148 -7.22 7.00 -10.99
CA GLY A 148 -7.94 8.01 -11.77
C GLY A 148 -7.84 9.40 -11.15
N LEU A 149 -8.02 9.52 -9.83
CA LEU A 149 -7.85 10.78 -9.09
C LEU A 149 -6.41 11.29 -9.19
N TYR A 150 -5.42 10.41 -9.04
CA TYR A 150 -4.01 10.76 -9.23
C TYR A 150 -3.71 11.27 -10.64
N ALA A 151 -4.10 10.50 -11.65
CA ALA A 151 -3.81 10.81 -13.04
C ALA A 151 -4.50 12.10 -13.47
N GLY A 152 -5.78 12.27 -13.11
CA GLY A 152 -6.54 13.47 -13.44
C GLY A 152 -6.01 14.72 -12.74
N ALA A 153 -5.72 14.65 -11.44
CA ALA A 153 -5.27 15.82 -10.68
C ALA A 153 -3.84 16.25 -11.02
N LEU A 154 -2.97 15.33 -11.45
CA LEU A 154 -1.61 15.64 -11.86
C LEU A 154 -1.43 15.70 -13.39
N LEU A 155 -2.51 15.59 -14.16
CA LEU A 155 -2.46 15.68 -15.62
C LEU A 155 -1.74 16.94 -16.13
N PRO A 156 -1.97 18.15 -15.57
CA PRO A 156 -1.23 19.35 -15.98
C PRO A 156 0.27 19.19 -15.76
N ALA A 157 0.69 18.51 -14.69
CA ALA A 157 2.11 18.29 -14.42
C ALA A 157 2.78 17.33 -15.42
N PHE A 158 2.01 16.49 -16.11
CA PHE A 158 2.53 15.61 -17.15
C PHE A 158 2.60 16.28 -18.53
N LEU A 159 1.75 17.28 -18.78
CA LEU A 159 1.58 17.87 -20.10
C LEU A 159 2.21 19.26 -20.25
N GLU A 160 2.30 20.01 -19.15
CA GLU A 160 2.83 21.38 -19.17
C GLU A 160 4.33 21.39 -18.89
N PRO A 161 5.05 22.42 -19.39
CA PRO A 161 6.44 22.65 -19.02
C PRO A 161 6.65 22.71 -17.51
N ARG A 162 7.90 22.47 -17.11
CA ARG A 162 8.34 22.68 -15.73
C ARG A 162 8.08 24.12 -15.31
N VAL A 163 7.57 24.30 -14.09
CA VAL A 163 7.45 25.63 -13.49
C VAL A 163 8.83 26.03 -13.00
N ASP A 164 9.47 26.95 -13.72
CA ASP A 164 10.73 27.54 -13.28
C ASP A 164 10.44 28.58 -12.20
N ARG A 165 11.28 28.59 -11.17
CA ARG A 165 11.25 29.59 -10.09
C ARG A 165 12.18 30.73 -10.42
#